data_AF-A0A218PWZ5-F1
#
_entry.id   AF-A0A218PWZ5-F1
#
_cell.length_a   1.000
_cell.length_b   1.000
_cell.length_c   1.000
_cell.angle_alpha   90.00
_cell.angle_beta   90.00
_cell.angle_gamma   90.00
#
_symmetry.space_group_name_H-M   'P 1'
#
loop_
_entity.id
_entity.type
_entity.pdbx_description
1 polymer ?
#
loop_
_entity_poly.entity_id
_entity_poly.type
_entity_poly.pdbx_seq_one_letter_code
_entity_poly.pdbx_strand_id
1 'polypeptide(L)'
;MLEFIVIVESGADYRTATKLAERVLKEKVDWLDDFLIQHIYHWTGLEERTKYSCWRDITKIIDDAKQQLKYKAPRFLGHNSNGVPFKADGATAMKALNLVLFLQKTRKEIKAILFIRDLDNQQDRKEGLEQARLEHINRKLKLEIVIGAADTKREVWVLNGFIPSNQQEEKNLDLIKNKNQLTFDPCIESHKLRSTSETEPDRNRNVKVILEQLTKKDMEREKQCWEDTSLEILRERGVNTGLTDYLQEVEQRLVAIILSL
;
A
#
# COMPACT_ATOMS: atom_id res chain seq x y z
N MET A 1 -6.49 21.80 5.32
CA MET A 1 -5.88 20.48 5.58
C MET A 1 -6.08 19.66 4.34
N LEU A 2 -5.00 19.15 3.75
CA LEU A 2 -5.06 18.32 2.57
C LEU A 2 -5.71 16.97 2.87
N GLU A 3 -6.25 16.35 1.85
CA GLU A 3 -6.91 15.06 1.97
C GLU A 3 -6.27 14.05 1.02
N PHE A 4 -5.88 12.90 1.58
CA PHE A 4 -5.33 11.77 0.84
C PHE A 4 -6.26 10.57 0.98
N ILE A 5 -6.78 10.09 -0.16
CA ILE A 5 -7.66 8.92 -0.21
C ILE A 5 -6.77 7.66 -0.14
N VAL A 6 -7.15 6.69 0.67
CA VAL A 6 -6.41 5.42 0.81
C VAL A 6 -7.34 4.25 0.47
N ILE A 7 -6.93 3.43 -0.51
CA ILE A 7 -7.61 2.21 -0.90
C ILE A 7 -6.67 1.03 -0.70
N VAL A 8 -7.10 0.06 0.11
CA VAL A 8 -6.27 -1.02 0.66
C VAL A 8 -7.00 -2.36 0.65
N GLU A 9 -6.30 -3.47 0.91
CA GLU A 9 -6.95 -4.77 1.17
C GLU A 9 -7.70 -4.75 2.51
N SER A 10 -7.00 -4.30 3.56
CA SER A 10 -7.49 -4.33 4.93
C SER A 10 -6.93 -3.19 5.78
N GLY A 11 -7.36 -3.13 7.05
CA GLY A 11 -6.83 -2.18 8.02
C GLY A 11 -5.35 -2.39 8.36
N ALA A 12 -4.79 -3.59 8.16
CA ALA A 12 -3.36 -3.83 8.37
C ALA A 12 -2.51 -3.12 7.31
N ASP A 13 -2.93 -3.20 6.05
CA ASP A 13 -2.31 -2.54 4.91
C ASP A 13 -2.38 -1.03 5.05
N TYR A 14 -3.53 -0.50 5.48
CA TYR A 14 -3.67 0.91 5.81
C TYR A 14 -2.60 1.36 6.80
N ARG A 15 -2.48 0.69 7.96
CA ARG A 15 -1.52 1.08 9.00
C ARG A 15 -0.08 1.05 8.49
N THR A 16 0.31 -0.03 7.82
CA THR A 16 1.68 -0.19 7.30
C THR A 16 1.98 0.87 6.24
N ALA A 17 1.12 1.01 5.23
CA ALA A 17 1.34 1.93 4.12
C ALA A 17 1.36 3.39 4.57
N THR A 18 0.34 3.85 5.31
CA THR A 18 0.28 5.27 5.71
C THR A 18 1.42 5.64 6.65
N LYS A 19 1.82 4.75 7.56
CA LYS A 19 2.93 5.00 8.46
C LYS A 19 4.26 5.06 7.71
N LEU A 20 4.50 4.18 6.75
CA LEU A 20 5.67 4.27 5.87
C LEU A 20 5.66 5.57 5.07
N ALA A 21 4.50 6.00 4.55
CA ALA A 21 4.39 7.25 3.83
C ALA A 21 4.71 8.47 4.71
N GLU A 22 4.18 8.51 5.95
CA GLU A 22 4.51 9.54 6.94
C GLU A 22 6.02 9.60 7.21
N ARG A 23 6.67 8.44 7.36
CA ARG A 23 8.13 8.37 7.58
C ARG A 23 8.91 8.93 6.39
N VAL A 24 8.53 8.59 5.16
CA VAL A 24 9.16 9.14 3.95
C VAL A 24 8.97 10.65 3.88
N LEU A 25 7.77 11.15 4.17
CA LEU A 25 7.49 12.59 4.18
C LEU A 25 8.36 13.31 5.22
N LYS A 26 8.48 12.80 6.44
CA LYS A 26 9.33 13.37 7.49
C LYS A 26 10.84 13.30 7.16
N GLU A 27 11.28 12.26 6.47
CA GLU A 27 12.68 12.16 6.02
C GLU A 27 13.01 13.21 4.95
N LYS A 28 12.02 13.56 4.11
CA LYS A 28 12.22 14.41 2.92
C LYS A 28 11.82 15.86 3.12
N VAL A 29 11.00 16.16 4.12
CA VAL A 29 10.53 17.50 4.46
C VAL A 29 11.03 17.82 5.86
N ASP A 30 12.09 18.61 5.91
CA ASP A 30 12.87 18.94 7.12
C ASP A 30 12.06 19.63 8.23
N TRP A 31 11.08 20.44 7.85
CA TRP A 31 10.18 21.10 8.79
C TRP A 31 9.00 20.25 9.25
N LEU A 32 8.79 19.05 8.67
CA LEU A 32 7.65 18.19 8.99
C LEU A 32 7.96 17.28 10.18
N ASP A 33 7.16 17.39 11.25
CA ASP A 33 7.24 16.53 12.43
C ASP A 33 5.90 15.86 12.76
N ASP A 34 5.89 15.00 13.79
CA ASP A 34 4.69 14.27 14.22
C ASP A 34 3.56 15.18 14.74
N PHE A 35 3.89 16.39 15.22
CA PHE A 35 2.89 17.35 15.68
C PHE A 35 2.25 18.10 14.51
N LEU A 36 3.03 18.44 13.48
CA LEU A 36 2.57 19.19 12.32
C LEU A 36 1.80 18.33 11.33
N ILE A 37 2.18 17.06 11.17
CA ILE A 37 1.59 16.17 10.17
C ILE A 37 0.06 16.06 10.27
N GLN A 38 -0.45 15.97 11.51
CA GLN A 38 -1.89 15.91 11.82
C GLN A 38 -2.66 17.20 11.50
N HIS A 39 -1.96 18.32 11.31
CA HIS A 39 -2.56 19.60 10.95
C HIS A 39 -2.46 19.90 9.44
N ILE A 40 -1.61 19.17 8.73
CA ILE A 40 -1.33 19.42 7.31
C ILE A 40 -2.24 18.59 6.43
N TYR A 41 -2.35 17.29 6.70
CA TYR A 41 -3.17 16.39 5.90
C TYR A 41 -3.83 15.32 6.75
N HIS A 42 -4.84 14.65 6.19
CA HIS A 42 -5.41 13.46 6.79
C HIS A 42 -5.65 12.35 5.77
N TRP A 43 -5.52 11.10 6.23
CA TRP A 43 -5.88 9.90 5.48
C TRP A 43 -7.38 9.65 5.57
N THR A 44 -8.03 9.39 4.44
CA THR A 44 -9.47 9.11 4.37
C THR A 44 -9.80 8.01 3.38
N GLY A 45 -11.00 7.44 3.49
CA GLY A 45 -11.59 6.63 2.44
C GLY A 45 -12.46 7.46 1.47
N LEU A 46 -13.06 6.74 0.53
CA LEU A 46 -14.02 7.30 -0.43
C LEU A 46 -15.31 7.76 0.27
N GLU A 47 -15.70 7.11 1.36
CA GLU A 47 -16.87 7.44 2.17
C GLU A 47 -16.50 8.46 3.27
N GLU A 48 -17.43 9.33 3.63
CA GLU A 48 -17.21 10.29 4.72
C GLU A 48 -16.90 9.59 6.04
N ARG A 49 -15.98 10.18 6.83
CA ARG A 49 -15.57 9.71 8.17
C ARG A 49 -14.89 8.33 8.20
N THR A 50 -14.56 7.76 7.04
CA THR A 50 -13.74 6.54 6.95
C THR A 50 -12.27 6.90 6.82
N LYS A 51 -11.37 6.10 7.41
CA LYS A 51 -9.92 6.29 7.31
C LYS A 51 -9.32 5.74 6.01
N TYR A 52 -9.99 4.75 5.43
CA TYR A 52 -9.63 4.09 4.19
C TYR A 52 -10.86 3.40 3.59
N SER A 53 -10.76 2.97 2.34
CA SER A 53 -11.73 2.08 1.71
C SER A 53 -11.06 0.75 1.32
N CYS A 54 -11.80 -0.35 1.37
CA CYS A 54 -11.28 -1.63 0.90
C CYS A 54 -11.57 -1.85 -0.59
N TRP A 55 -10.65 -2.48 -1.31
CA TRP A 55 -10.85 -2.89 -2.71
C TRP A 55 -12.14 -3.69 -2.94
N ARG A 56 -12.45 -4.61 -2.03
CA ARG A 56 -13.66 -5.44 -2.11
C ARG A 56 -14.97 -4.63 -2.03
N ASP A 57 -14.92 -3.45 -1.44
CA ASP A 57 -16.10 -2.63 -1.14
C ASP A 57 -16.33 -1.53 -2.19
N ILE A 58 -15.41 -1.32 -3.14
CA ILE A 58 -15.47 -0.23 -4.13
C ILE A 58 -16.77 -0.22 -4.93
N THR A 59 -17.25 -1.38 -5.38
CA THR A 59 -18.52 -1.45 -6.13
C THR A 59 -19.69 -0.97 -5.29
N LYS A 60 -19.77 -1.43 -4.03
CA LYS A 60 -20.81 -1.02 -3.09
C LYS A 60 -20.74 0.49 -2.82
N ILE A 61 -19.55 1.01 -2.53
CA ILE A 61 -19.32 2.45 -2.28
C ILE A 61 -19.82 3.30 -3.46
N ILE A 62 -19.56 2.87 -4.69
CA ILE A 62 -20.02 3.57 -5.89
C ILE A 62 -21.55 3.54 -5.99
N ASP A 63 -22.18 2.40 -5.69
CA ASP A 63 -23.63 2.28 -5.72
C ASP A 63 -24.29 3.13 -4.63
N ASP A 64 -23.73 3.16 -3.43
CA ASP A 64 -24.15 4.04 -2.34
C ASP A 64 -24.00 5.52 -2.74
N ALA A 65 -22.89 5.89 -3.38
CA ALA A 65 -22.69 7.25 -3.89
C ALA A 65 -23.69 7.64 -5.00
N LYS A 66 -24.11 6.70 -5.86
CA LYS A 66 -25.17 6.96 -6.85
C LYS A 66 -26.49 7.32 -6.16
N GLN A 67 -26.83 6.62 -5.08
CA GLN A 67 -28.08 6.81 -4.35
C GLN A 67 -28.05 8.07 -3.47
N GLN A 68 -27.00 8.23 -2.67
CA GLN A 68 -26.92 9.24 -1.62
C GLN A 68 -26.40 10.58 -2.15
N LEU A 69 -25.38 10.54 -3.03
CA LEU A 69 -24.71 11.74 -3.55
C LEU A 69 -25.16 12.10 -4.97
N LYS A 70 -26.12 11.35 -5.54
CA LYS A 70 -26.56 11.50 -6.93
C LYS A 70 -25.41 11.41 -7.93
N TYR A 71 -24.37 10.64 -7.61
CA TYR A 71 -23.23 10.43 -8.49
C TYR A 71 -23.67 9.73 -9.79
N LYS A 72 -23.44 10.37 -10.93
CA LYS A 72 -23.68 9.78 -12.25
C LYS A 72 -22.39 9.17 -12.77
N ALA A 73 -22.19 7.88 -12.47
CA ALA A 73 -21.01 7.16 -12.91
C ALA A 73 -20.90 7.17 -14.45
N PRO A 74 -19.73 7.51 -15.02
CA PRO A 74 -19.51 7.42 -16.47
C PRO A 74 -19.74 6.01 -16.98
N ARG A 75 -20.20 5.88 -18.24
CA ARG A 75 -20.27 4.58 -18.89
C ARG A 75 -18.86 4.04 -19.08
N PHE A 76 -18.53 2.98 -18.35
CA PHE A 76 -17.20 2.39 -18.37
C PHE A 76 -17.18 1.18 -19.31
N LEU A 77 -16.34 1.22 -20.33
CA LEU A 77 -16.28 0.20 -21.39
C LEU A 77 -15.26 -0.91 -21.12
N GLY A 78 -14.53 -0.88 -20.00
CA GLY A 78 -13.52 -1.92 -19.69
C GLY A 78 -12.21 -1.80 -20.48
N HIS A 79 -12.07 -0.76 -21.29
CA HIS A 79 -10.89 -0.51 -22.12
C HIS A 79 -10.36 0.90 -21.86
N ASN A 80 -9.05 1.08 -22.06
CA ASN A 80 -8.40 2.37 -22.00
C ASN A 80 -8.70 3.21 -23.26
N SER A 81 -8.18 4.44 -23.33
CA SER A 81 -8.40 5.37 -24.44
C SER A 81 -7.92 4.85 -25.81
N ASN A 82 -6.97 3.91 -25.82
CA ASN A 82 -6.46 3.25 -27.01
C ASN A 82 -7.22 1.96 -27.38
N GLY A 83 -8.31 1.64 -26.67
CA GLY A 83 -9.10 0.44 -26.92
C GLY A 83 -8.48 -0.86 -26.37
N VAL A 84 -7.44 -0.78 -25.53
CA VAL A 84 -6.83 -1.93 -24.88
C VAL A 84 -7.59 -2.28 -23.60
N PRO A 85 -7.98 -3.55 -23.36
CA PRO A 85 -8.63 -3.95 -22.12
C PRO A 85 -7.77 -3.62 -20.90
N PHE A 86 -8.42 -3.22 -19.80
CA PHE A 86 -7.72 -3.11 -18.52
C PHE A 86 -7.32 -4.50 -18.00
N LYS A 87 -6.10 -4.58 -17.48
CA LYS A 87 -5.61 -5.72 -16.69
C LYS A 87 -6.28 -5.73 -15.31
N ALA A 88 -5.97 -6.75 -14.50
CA ALA A 88 -6.55 -6.92 -13.17
C ALA A 88 -6.52 -5.62 -12.36
N ASP A 89 -7.60 -5.36 -11.61
CA ASP A 89 -7.85 -4.14 -10.82
C ASP A 89 -7.91 -2.80 -11.59
N GLY A 90 -7.46 -2.70 -12.85
CA GLY A 90 -7.45 -1.44 -13.60
C GLY A 90 -8.85 -0.86 -13.81
N ALA A 91 -9.83 -1.71 -14.10
CA ALA A 91 -11.23 -1.30 -14.19
C ALA A 91 -11.80 -0.75 -12.88
N THR A 92 -11.47 -1.39 -11.76
CA THR A 92 -11.92 -0.98 -10.42
C THR A 92 -11.23 0.32 -10.01
N ALA A 93 -9.93 0.46 -10.27
CA ALA A 93 -9.18 1.68 -10.04
C ALA A 93 -9.76 2.86 -10.83
N MET A 94 -10.07 2.68 -12.13
CA MET A 94 -10.73 3.71 -12.93
C MET A 94 -12.08 4.15 -12.37
N LYS A 95 -12.87 3.21 -11.86
CA LYS A 95 -14.15 3.53 -11.22
C LYS A 95 -13.94 4.35 -9.94
N ALA A 96 -12.96 3.98 -9.11
CA ALA A 96 -12.59 4.72 -7.91
C ALA A 96 -12.08 6.14 -8.25
N LEU A 97 -11.20 6.28 -9.25
CA LEU A 97 -10.70 7.58 -9.72
C LEU A 97 -11.84 8.50 -10.19
N ASN A 98 -12.80 7.97 -10.96
CA ASN A 98 -13.95 8.75 -11.39
C ASN A 98 -14.82 9.22 -10.21
N LEU A 99 -14.95 8.40 -9.16
CA LEU A 99 -15.62 8.82 -7.93
C LEU A 99 -14.82 9.90 -7.21
N VAL A 100 -13.49 9.77 -7.08
CA VAL A 100 -12.64 10.82 -6.49
C VAL A 100 -12.77 12.15 -7.23
N LEU A 101 -12.74 12.13 -8.57
CA LEU A 101 -12.96 13.32 -9.40
C LEU A 101 -14.33 13.96 -9.16
N PHE A 102 -15.36 13.16 -8.91
CA PHE A 102 -16.67 13.66 -8.52
C PHE A 102 -16.62 14.30 -7.12
N LEU A 103 -16.00 13.62 -6.16
CA LEU A 103 -15.84 14.09 -4.78
C LEU A 103 -15.03 15.39 -4.69
N GLN A 104 -14.01 15.57 -5.54
CA GLN A 104 -13.20 16.80 -5.60
C GLN A 104 -14.02 18.08 -5.87
N LYS A 105 -15.26 17.95 -6.37
CA LYS A 105 -16.17 19.10 -6.55
C LYS A 105 -16.63 19.69 -5.22
N THR A 106 -16.76 18.86 -4.19
CA THR A 106 -17.20 19.26 -2.83
C THR A 106 -16.04 19.18 -1.83
N ARG A 107 -15.17 18.19 -1.95
CA ARG A 107 -13.94 17.96 -1.17
C ARG A 107 -12.71 18.45 -1.96
N LYS A 108 -12.56 19.78 -2.11
CA LYS A 108 -11.47 20.39 -2.90
C LYS A 108 -10.06 20.10 -2.38
N GLU A 109 -9.96 19.65 -1.14
CA GLU A 109 -8.71 19.32 -0.48
C GLU A 109 -8.17 17.93 -0.84
N ILE A 110 -8.94 17.10 -1.57
CA ILE A 110 -8.41 15.82 -2.07
C ILE A 110 -7.31 16.11 -3.09
N LYS A 111 -6.06 15.80 -2.74
CA LYS A 111 -4.90 16.00 -3.62
C LYS A 111 -4.27 14.71 -4.12
N ALA A 112 -4.47 13.60 -3.41
CA ALA A 112 -3.90 12.32 -3.80
C ALA A 112 -4.82 11.14 -3.48
N ILE A 113 -4.59 10.04 -4.18
CA ILE A 113 -5.11 8.71 -3.87
C ILE A 113 -3.96 7.70 -3.83
N LEU A 114 -3.98 6.85 -2.81
CA LEU A 114 -3.05 5.73 -2.62
C LEU A 114 -3.79 4.44 -2.94
N PHE A 115 -3.29 3.70 -3.93
CA PHE A 115 -3.71 2.35 -4.23
C PHE A 115 -2.69 1.37 -3.63
N ILE A 116 -3.04 0.73 -2.52
CA ILE A 116 -2.22 -0.28 -1.86
C ILE A 116 -2.83 -1.65 -2.12
N ARG A 117 -2.08 -2.56 -2.74
CA ARG A 117 -2.59 -3.85 -3.21
C ARG A 117 -1.57 -4.96 -2.99
N ASP A 118 -2.05 -6.10 -2.52
CA ASP A 118 -1.28 -7.34 -2.55
C ASP A 118 -1.32 -7.92 -3.97
N LEU A 119 -0.19 -8.36 -4.49
CA LEU A 119 -0.16 -8.95 -5.82
C LEU A 119 -0.62 -10.40 -5.81
N ASP A 120 -0.44 -11.17 -4.73
CA ASP A 120 -0.81 -12.60 -4.66
C ASP A 120 -0.31 -13.43 -5.86
N ASN A 121 0.87 -13.09 -6.39
CA ASN A 121 1.44 -13.64 -7.65
C ASN A 121 0.69 -13.25 -8.95
N GLN A 122 -0.20 -12.26 -8.91
CA GLN A 122 -0.89 -11.64 -10.04
C GLN A 122 -0.25 -10.28 -10.36
N GLN A 123 0.87 -10.31 -11.08
CA GLN A 123 1.65 -9.10 -11.41
C GLN A 123 0.86 -8.10 -12.28
N ASP A 124 -0.12 -8.60 -13.02
CA ASP A 124 -1.02 -7.83 -13.88
C ASP A 124 -1.91 -6.84 -13.08
N ARG A 125 -2.09 -7.04 -11.77
CA ARG A 125 -2.74 -6.06 -10.88
C ARG A 125 -1.99 -4.73 -10.90
N LYS A 126 -0.65 -4.74 -10.73
CA LYS A 126 0.17 -3.50 -10.76
C LYS A 126 0.01 -2.79 -12.10
N GLU A 127 0.10 -3.54 -13.20
CA GLU A 127 -0.04 -3.01 -14.55
C GLU A 127 -1.44 -2.40 -14.78
N GLY A 128 -2.50 -3.02 -14.25
CA GLY A 128 -3.86 -2.48 -14.32
C GLY A 128 -4.01 -1.15 -13.58
N LEU A 129 -3.38 -1.00 -12.41
CA LEU A 129 -3.33 0.26 -11.66
C LEU A 129 -2.57 1.34 -12.44
N GLU A 130 -1.44 0.98 -13.07
CA GLU A 130 -0.67 1.88 -13.92
C GLU A 130 -1.45 2.33 -15.15
N GLN A 131 -2.19 1.42 -15.81
CA GLN A 131 -3.10 1.78 -16.90
C GLN A 131 -4.14 2.81 -16.43
N ALA A 132 -4.73 2.62 -15.25
CA ALA A 132 -5.71 3.56 -14.70
C ALA A 132 -5.08 4.94 -14.39
N ARG A 133 -3.86 4.95 -13.87
CA ARG A 133 -3.08 6.19 -13.63
C ARG A 133 -2.82 6.94 -14.93
N LEU A 134 -2.35 6.27 -15.99
CA LEU A 134 -2.03 6.89 -17.28
C LEU A 134 -3.26 7.57 -17.90
N GLU A 135 -4.42 6.93 -17.82
CA GLU A 135 -5.70 7.49 -18.27
C GLU A 135 -6.15 8.75 -17.51
N HIS A 136 -5.58 8.95 -16.32
CA HIS A 136 -5.90 10.08 -15.45
C HIS A 136 -4.95 11.28 -15.62
N ILE A 137 -3.70 11.07 -16.06
CA ILE A 137 -2.66 12.13 -16.09
C ILE A 137 -3.11 13.40 -16.84
N ASN A 138 -3.86 13.25 -17.93
CA ASN A 138 -4.29 14.37 -18.78
C ASN A 138 -5.62 15.02 -18.34
N ARG A 139 -6.14 14.69 -17.16
CA ARG A 139 -7.40 15.27 -16.66
C ARG A 139 -7.17 16.69 -16.11
N LYS A 140 -8.21 17.53 -16.24
CA LYS A 140 -8.18 18.94 -15.79
C LYS A 140 -7.98 19.07 -14.27
N LEU A 141 -8.60 18.17 -13.50
CA LEU A 141 -8.42 18.13 -12.05
C LEU A 141 -7.14 17.35 -11.74
N LYS A 142 -6.18 18.04 -11.09
CA LYS A 142 -4.94 17.43 -10.66
C LYS A 142 -5.21 16.52 -9.46
N LEU A 143 -4.77 15.28 -9.56
CA LEU A 143 -4.83 14.27 -8.51
C LEU A 143 -3.57 13.42 -8.66
N GLU A 144 -2.75 13.36 -7.63
CA GLU A 144 -1.63 12.43 -7.60
C GLU A 144 -2.11 11.02 -7.30
N ILE A 145 -1.54 10.03 -7.98
CA ILE A 145 -1.91 8.62 -7.86
C ILE A 145 -0.67 7.84 -7.46
N VAL A 146 -0.60 7.47 -6.18
CA VAL A 146 0.47 6.67 -5.59
C VAL A 146 0.06 5.20 -5.66
N ILE A 147 0.98 4.34 -6.11
CA ILE A 147 0.74 2.89 -6.22
C ILE A 147 1.73 2.17 -5.29
N GLY A 148 1.20 1.43 -4.33
CA GLY A 148 1.95 0.49 -3.50
C GLY A 148 1.50 -0.94 -3.83
N ALA A 149 2.39 -1.73 -4.43
CA ALA A 149 2.08 -3.09 -4.87
C ALA A 149 3.04 -4.08 -4.19
N ALA A 150 2.55 -4.79 -3.18
CA ALA A 150 3.37 -5.75 -2.44
C ALA A 150 3.50 -7.05 -3.24
N ASP A 151 4.72 -7.40 -3.66
CA ASP A 151 4.96 -8.65 -4.38
C ASP A 151 4.94 -9.85 -3.41
N THR A 152 3.97 -10.73 -3.68
CA THR A 152 3.21 -11.58 -2.76
C THR A 152 2.18 -10.82 -1.91
N LYS A 153 2.52 -10.36 -0.70
CA LYS A 153 1.59 -9.75 0.27
C LYS A 153 2.28 -8.69 1.12
N ARG A 154 1.53 -7.80 1.76
CA ARG A 154 2.03 -6.78 2.71
C ARG A 154 3.03 -7.34 3.73
N GLU A 155 2.87 -8.58 4.20
CA GLU A 155 3.80 -9.18 5.16
C GLU A 155 5.26 -9.21 4.67
N VAL A 156 5.54 -9.24 3.35
CA VAL A 156 6.92 -9.18 2.87
C VAL A 156 7.58 -7.83 3.16
N TRP A 157 6.80 -6.74 3.19
CA TRP A 157 7.29 -5.41 3.57
C TRP A 157 7.64 -5.37 5.06
N VAL A 158 6.81 -6.01 5.89
CA VAL A 158 7.07 -6.15 7.33
C VAL A 158 8.34 -6.96 7.57
N LEU A 159 8.49 -8.10 6.89
CA LEU A 159 9.69 -8.94 7.03
C LEU A 159 10.97 -8.22 6.59
N ASN A 160 10.91 -7.37 5.55
CA ASN A 160 12.06 -6.52 5.17
C ASN A 160 12.53 -5.64 6.32
N GLY A 161 11.60 -5.21 7.17
CA GLY A 161 11.86 -4.44 8.36
C GLY A 161 12.32 -5.22 9.58
N PHE A 162 12.29 -6.54 9.57
CA PHE A 162 12.68 -7.32 10.74
C PHE A 162 14.21 -7.32 10.91
N ILE A 163 14.66 -6.77 12.02
CA ILE A 163 16.05 -6.82 12.48
C ILE A 163 16.02 -7.41 13.90
N PRO A 164 16.70 -8.52 14.17
CA PRO A 164 16.82 -9.05 15.52
C PRO A 164 17.32 -7.99 16.51
N SER A 165 16.58 -7.79 17.60
CA SER A 165 16.90 -6.80 18.64
C SER A 165 17.82 -7.37 19.72
N ASN A 166 17.97 -8.70 19.77
CA ASN A 166 18.72 -9.42 20.79
C ASN A 166 19.15 -10.82 20.29
N GLN A 167 20.08 -11.44 21.02
CA GLN A 167 20.64 -12.75 20.69
C GLN A 167 19.58 -13.87 20.64
N GLN A 168 18.46 -13.73 21.36
CA GLN A 168 17.38 -14.71 21.32
C GLN A 168 16.61 -14.63 20.00
N GLU A 169 16.38 -13.42 19.46
CA GLU A 169 15.76 -13.25 18.14
C GLU A 169 16.68 -13.73 17.01
N GLU A 170 17.99 -13.52 17.12
CA GLU A 170 18.97 -14.08 16.18
C GLU A 170 18.89 -15.61 16.14
N LYS A 171 18.93 -16.25 17.31
CA LYS A 171 18.77 -17.71 17.43
C LYS A 171 17.42 -18.17 16.89
N ASN A 172 16.34 -17.44 17.14
CA ASN A 172 15.02 -17.79 16.62
C ASN A 172 14.99 -17.71 15.09
N LEU A 173 15.59 -16.69 14.49
CA LEU A 173 15.70 -16.55 13.04
C LEU A 173 16.45 -17.74 12.43
N ASP A 174 17.59 -18.12 13.01
CA ASP A 174 18.34 -19.30 12.55
C ASP A 174 17.56 -20.60 12.71
N LEU A 175 16.86 -20.78 13.84
CA LEU A 175 15.98 -21.94 14.07
C LEU A 175 14.85 -21.99 13.04
N ILE A 176 14.24 -20.86 12.70
CA ILE A 176 13.18 -20.76 11.70
C ILE A 176 13.72 -21.11 10.31
N LYS A 177 14.89 -20.58 9.94
CA LYS A 177 15.55 -20.92 8.67
C LYS A 177 15.81 -22.42 8.55
N ASN A 178 16.36 -23.03 9.60
CA ASN A 178 16.65 -24.46 9.65
C ASN A 178 15.38 -25.32 9.63
N LYS A 179 14.40 -25.02 10.50
CA LYS A 179 13.15 -25.79 10.62
C LYS A 179 12.31 -25.75 9.34
N ASN A 180 12.26 -24.58 8.68
CA ASN A 180 11.49 -24.40 7.46
C ASN A 180 12.29 -24.70 6.18
N GLN A 181 13.53 -25.21 6.32
CA GLN A 181 14.42 -25.57 5.21
C GLN A 181 14.61 -24.40 4.22
N LEU A 182 14.76 -23.20 4.75
CA LEU A 182 15.01 -21.99 3.97
C LEU A 182 16.51 -21.90 3.67
N THR A 183 16.86 -21.89 2.39
CA THR A 183 18.24 -21.69 1.91
C THR A 183 18.65 -20.22 1.82
N PHE A 184 17.79 -19.32 2.31
CA PHE A 184 17.93 -17.87 2.23
C PHE A 184 17.50 -17.21 3.55
N ASP A 185 17.82 -15.92 3.70
CA ASP A 185 17.32 -15.13 4.82
C ASP A 185 15.93 -14.57 4.51
N PRO A 186 14.87 -14.95 5.25
CA PRO A 186 13.51 -14.51 4.98
C PRO A 186 13.28 -13.01 5.23
N CYS A 187 14.16 -12.33 5.97
CA CYS A 187 14.06 -10.89 6.23
C CYS A 187 14.70 -10.08 5.09
N ILE A 188 15.65 -10.67 4.35
CA ILE A 188 16.32 -10.02 3.20
C ILE A 188 15.63 -10.41 1.90
N GLU A 189 15.32 -11.69 1.72
CA GLU A 189 14.79 -12.26 0.49
C GLU A 189 13.33 -12.72 0.66
N SER A 190 12.51 -11.93 1.36
CA SER A 190 11.11 -12.23 1.68
C SER A 190 10.25 -12.51 0.43
N HIS A 191 10.59 -11.92 -0.72
CA HIS A 191 9.98 -12.20 -2.03
C HIS A 191 10.07 -13.68 -2.48
N LYS A 192 10.95 -14.50 -1.86
CA LYS A 192 11.04 -15.95 -2.12
C LYS A 192 9.99 -16.76 -1.34
N LEU A 193 9.29 -16.16 -0.38
CA LEU A 193 8.22 -16.80 0.41
C LEU A 193 6.91 -16.84 -0.38
N ARG A 194 6.86 -17.71 -1.40
CA ARG A 194 5.76 -17.75 -2.39
C ARG A 194 4.56 -18.62 -1.99
N SER A 195 4.64 -19.35 -0.87
CA SER A 195 3.55 -20.25 -0.48
C SER A 195 2.32 -19.47 0.00
N THR A 196 1.16 -19.90 -0.48
CA THR A 196 -0.16 -19.40 -0.05
C THR A 196 -0.84 -20.32 0.94
N SER A 197 -0.33 -21.55 1.13
CA SER A 197 -0.92 -22.56 2.00
C SER A 197 -0.57 -22.29 3.47
N GLU A 198 -1.54 -22.46 4.36
CA GLU A 198 -1.32 -22.49 5.81
C GLU A 198 -1.22 -23.93 6.36
N THR A 199 -1.25 -24.93 5.48
CA THR A 199 -1.16 -26.35 5.81
C THR A 199 0.11 -26.99 5.27
N GLU A 200 0.63 -27.98 5.98
CA GLU A 200 1.82 -28.74 5.57
C GLU A 200 1.58 -29.48 4.23
N PRO A 201 2.62 -29.67 3.40
CA PRO A 201 4.02 -29.31 3.63
C PRO A 201 4.38 -27.85 3.28
N ASP A 202 3.52 -27.13 2.56
CA ASP A 202 3.85 -25.82 1.99
C ASP A 202 3.75 -24.66 2.99
N ARG A 203 3.21 -24.91 4.19
CA ARG A 203 3.08 -23.95 5.30
C ARG A 203 4.41 -23.29 5.68
N ASN A 204 5.51 -24.03 5.57
CA ASN A 204 6.85 -23.60 5.97
C ASN A 204 7.41 -22.43 5.14
N ARG A 205 6.86 -22.17 3.95
CA ARG A 205 7.27 -21.06 3.07
C ARG A 205 6.21 -19.96 2.97
N ASN A 206 5.22 -19.98 3.85
CA ASN A 206 4.17 -18.97 3.89
C ASN A 206 4.65 -17.74 4.67
N VAL A 207 4.57 -16.57 4.03
CA VAL A 207 5.03 -15.30 4.59
C VAL A 207 4.38 -14.95 5.93
N LYS A 208 3.08 -15.21 6.10
CA LYS A 208 2.35 -14.94 7.35
C LYS A 208 2.85 -15.85 8.46
N VAL A 209 3.08 -17.13 8.15
CA VAL A 209 3.58 -18.11 9.11
C VAL A 209 4.98 -17.74 9.57
N ILE A 210 5.87 -17.34 8.66
CA ILE A 210 7.23 -16.92 9.01
C ILE A 210 7.21 -15.64 9.85
N LEU A 211 6.40 -14.65 9.47
CA LEU A 211 6.25 -13.42 10.24
C LEU A 211 5.74 -13.72 11.65
N GLU A 212 4.67 -14.52 11.80
CA GLU A 212 4.14 -14.92 13.11
C GLU A 212 5.17 -15.64 13.97
N GLN A 213 6.02 -16.48 13.38
CA GLN A 213 7.08 -17.19 14.11
C GLN A 213 8.16 -16.23 14.61
N LEU A 214 8.56 -15.26 13.78
CA LEU A 214 9.59 -14.27 14.12
C LEU A 214 9.12 -13.26 15.16
N THR A 215 7.90 -12.76 15.03
CA THR A 215 7.32 -11.79 15.96
C THR A 215 6.63 -12.45 17.16
N LYS A 216 6.48 -13.78 17.16
CA LYS A 216 5.71 -14.54 18.15
C LYS A 216 4.26 -14.03 18.28
N LYS A 217 3.68 -13.52 17.18
CA LYS A 217 2.36 -12.84 17.14
C LYS A 217 2.28 -11.59 18.02
N ASP A 218 3.42 -11.03 18.43
CA ASP A 218 3.47 -9.75 19.12
C ASP A 218 3.27 -8.61 18.11
N MET A 219 2.15 -7.92 18.27
CA MET A 219 1.75 -6.81 17.39
C MET A 219 2.68 -5.60 17.52
N GLU A 220 3.24 -5.33 18.70
CA GLU A 220 4.20 -4.23 18.87
C GLU A 220 5.52 -4.60 18.20
N ARG A 221 5.97 -5.85 18.34
CA ARG A 221 7.15 -6.32 17.63
C ARG A 221 7.01 -6.25 16.11
N GLU A 222 5.83 -6.58 15.60
CA GLU A 222 5.49 -6.43 14.18
C GLU A 222 5.60 -4.96 13.75
N LYS A 223 5.00 -4.03 14.51
CA LYS A 223 5.02 -2.59 14.22
C LYS A 223 6.43 -2.03 14.11
N GLN A 224 7.32 -2.39 15.03
CA GLN A 224 8.71 -1.93 15.00
C GLN A 224 9.40 -2.17 13.65
N CYS A 225 8.99 -3.21 12.92
CA CYS A 225 9.56 -3.53 11.62
C CYS A 225 9.31 -2.42 10.57
N TRP A 226 8.18 -1.71 10.61
CA TRP A 226 7.91 -0.60 9.67
C TRP A 226 7.91 0.78 10.32
N GLU A 227 7.90 0.89 11.65
CA GLU A 227 7.96 2.17 12.37
C GLU A 227 9.39 2.59 12.71
N ASP A 228 10.23 1.63 13.10
CA ASP A 228 11.54 1.94 13.69
C ASP A 228 12.70 1.64 12.72
N THR A 229 12.62 0.52 11.99
CA THR A 229 13.67 0.13 11.03
C THR A 229 13.90 1.20 9.99
N SER A 230 15.15 1.65 9.80
CA SER A 230 15.48 2.79 8.94
C SER A 230 14.95 2.62 7.52
N LEU A 231 14.53 3.74 6.91
CA LEU A 231 14.05 3.73 5.52
C LEU A 231 15.15 3.30 4.53
N GLU A 232 16.42 3.53 4.85
CA GLU A 232 17.57 3.02 4.09
C GLU A 232 17.55 1.48 3.99
N ILE A 233 17.43 0.78 5.12
CA ILE A 233 17.37 -0.69 5.16
C ILE A 233 16.11 -1.19 4.45
N LEU A 234 14.98 -0.51 4.64
CA LEU A 234 13.72 -0.86 3.96
C LEU A 234 13.83 -0.71 2.44
N ARG A 235 14.52 0.32 1.93
CA ARG A 235 14.80 0.50 0.50
C ARG A 235 15.77 -0.55 -0.04
N GLU A 236 16.79 -0.93 0.74
CA GLU A 236 17.75 -1.95 0.35
C GLU A 236 17.08 -3.32 0.20
N ARG A 237 16.30 -3.73 1.22
CA ARG A 237 15.65 -5.05 1.26
C ARG A 237 14.36 -5.10 0.43
N GLY A 238 13.76 -3.94 0.16
CA GLY A 238 12.46 -3.80 -0.50
C GLY A 238 12.45 -3.94 -2.01
N VAL A 239 13.62 -4.08 -2.66
CA VAL A 239 13.77 -4.02 -4.12
C VAL A 239 12.89 -5.05 -4.82
N ASN A 240 12.84 -6.27 -4.31
CA ASN A 240 12.11 -7.38 -4.93
C ASN A 240 10.70 -7.58 -4.35
N THR A 241 10.25 -6.74 -3.41
CA THR A 241 8.95 -6.86 -2.74
C THR A 241 8.00 -5.74 -3.11
N GLY A 242 8.43 -4.80 -3.95
CA GLY A 242 7.69 -3.58 -4.29
C GLY A 242 7.66 -2.52 -3.18
N LEU A 243 8.34 -2.76 -2.05
CA LEU A 243 8.45 -1.77 -0.97
C LEU A 243 9.28 -0.57 -1.43
N THR A 244 10.41 -0.79 -2.09
CA THR A 244 11.26 0.30 -2.59
C THR A 244 10.52 1.16 -3.60
N ASP A 245 9.81 0.54 -4.54
CA ASP A 245 8.93 1.23 -5.50
C ASP A 245 7.88 2.08 -4.79
N TYR A 246 7.23 1.54 -3.75
CA TYR A 246 6.23 2.28 -2.99
C TYR A 246 6.81 3.50 -2.25
N LEU A 247 7.96 3.34 -1.58
CA LEU A 247 8.63 4.45 -0.90
C LEU A 247 9.02 5.55 -1.90
N GLN A 248 9.48 5.16 -3.09
CA GLN A 248 9.80 6.08 -4.18
C GLN A 248 8.54 6.78 -4.73
N GLU A 249 7.43 6.07 -4.89
CA GLU A 249 6.14 6.66 -5.31
C GLU A 249 5.66 7.73 -4.31
N VAL A 250 5.79 7.47 -3.01
CA VAL A 250 5.48 8.48 -1.97
C VAL A 250 6.40 9.68 -2.09
N GLU A 251 7.71 9.44 -2.20
CA GLU A 251 8.72 10.50 -2.31
C GLU A 251 8.45 11.39 -3.54
N GLN A 252 8.20 10.80 -4.70
CA GLN A 252 8.03 11.54 -5.94
C GLN A 252 6.71 12.33 -6.01
N ARG A 253 5.65 11.85 -5.35
CA ARG A 253 4.30 12.39 -5.54
C ARG A 253 3.79 13.19 -4.35
N LEU A 254 3.97 12.68 -3.13
CA LEU A 254 3.41 13.32 -1.94
C LEU A 254 4.32 14.43 -1.43
N VAL A 255 5.65 14.29 -1.49
CA VAL A 255 6.58 15.33 -1.05
C VAL A 255 6.35 16.64 -1.81
N ALA A 256 6.16 16.58 -3.13
CA ALA A 256 5.88 17.74 -3.96
C ALA A 256 4.58 18.46 -3.54
N ILE A 257 3.55 17.71 -3.12
CA ILE A 257 2.31 18.30 -2.60
C ILE A 257 2.59 19.03 -1.29
N ILE A 258 3.32 18.41 -0.36
CA ILE A 258 3.61 18.99 0.96
C ILE A 258 4.50 20.23 0.84
N LEU A 259 5.51 20.21 -0.03
CA LEU A 259 6.38 21.38 -0.27
C LEU A 259 5.68 22.54 -0.99
N SER A 260 4.48 22.31 -1.55
CA SER A 260 3.69 23.34 -2.23
C SER A 260 2.70 24.08 -1.32
N LEU A 261 2.68 23.74 -0.02
CA LEU A 261 1.89 24.41 1.02
C LEU A 261 2.50 25.76 1.39
#